data_AF-A0AAV4BV77-F1
#
_entry.id   AF-A0AAV4BV77-F1
#
_cell.length_a   1.000
_cell.length_b   1.000
_cell.length_c   1.000
_cell.angle_alpha   90.00
_cell.angle_beta   90.00
_cell.angle_gamma   90.00
#
_symmetry.space_group_name_H-M   'P 1'
#
loop_
_entity.id
_entity.type
_entity.pdbx_description
1 polymer ?
#
loop_
_entity_poly.entity_id
_entity_poly.type
_entity_poly.pdbx_seq_one_letter_code
_entity_poly.pdbx_strand_id
1 'polypeptide(L)'
;MKRVLLREFNCDRNGFRSKFLSVKPQADEDFGTFINRVKRYFDRWIELSAVSTLQGLSYLICSEIALQACDEDFVGVSCFHFYIDRSDTSKVEKRRHYRENPDKQVHRK
;
A
#
# COMPACT_ATOMS: atom_id res chain seq x y z
N MET A 1 0.35 15.28 -15.42
CA MET A 1 1.50 16.00 -14.80
C MET A 1 1.57 15.84 -13.28
N LYS A 2 0.57 16.24 -12.47
CA LYS A 2 0.64 16.15 -10.99
C LYS A 2 1.04 14.77 -10.42
N ARG A 3 0.50 13.67 -10.96
CA ARG A 3 0.82 12.30 -10.47
C ARG A 3 2.26 11.85 -10.77
N VAL A 4 2.85 12.34 -11.86
CA VAL A 4 4.23 12.01 -12.27
C VAL A 4 5.22 12.68 -11.31
N LEU A 5 5.01 13.96 -11.00
CA LEU A 5 5.80 14.69 -10.02
C LEU A 5 5.69 14.08 -8.62
N LEU A 6 4.48 13.68 -8.18
CA LEU A 6 4.31 13.03 -6.87
C LEU A 6 5.06 11.70 -6.77
N ARG A 7 5.18 10.96 -7.87
CA ARG A 7 5.97 9.72 -7.93
C ARG A 7 7.47 9.99 -7.90
N GLU A 8 7.94 10.99 -8.65
CA GLU A 8 9.36 11.38 -8.69
C GLU A 8 9.88 11.89 -7.34
N PHE A 9 9.03 12.54 -6.53
CA PHE A 9 9.40 13.01 -5.18
C PHE A 9 9.07 12.03 -4.04
N ASN A 10 8.67 10.79 -4.34
CA ASN A 10 8.22 9.81 -3.34
C ASN A 10 7.12 10.39 -2.42
N CYS A 11 6.21 11.17 -3.01
CA CYS A 11 5.03 11.76 -2.37
C CYS A 11 3.76 10.96 -2.73
N ASP A 12 3.91 9.68 -3.05
CA ASP A 12 2.82 8.73 -3.22
C ASP A 12 2.78 7.71 -2.07
N ARG A 13 1.78 6.82 -2.10
CA ARG A 13 1.56 5.79 -1.08
C ARG A 13 2.83 4.98 -0.80
N ASN A 14 3.57 4.59 -1.84
CA ASN A 14 4.75 3.73 -1.72
C ASN A 14 5.95 4.50 -1.19
N GLY A 15 6.08 5.78 -1.56
CA GLY A 15 7.10 6.67 -1.02
C GLY A 15 6.95 6.88 0.49
N PHE A 16 5.73 7.17 0.97
CA PHE A 16 5.48 7.32 2.41
C PHE A 16 5.60 6.00 3.19
N ARG A 17 5.16 4.87 2.61
CA ARG A 17 5.41 3.52 3.14
C ARG A 17 6.91 3.27 3.34
N SER A 18 7.71 3.47 2.29
CA SER A 18 9.16 3.26 2.37
C SER A 18 9.80 4.17 3.42
N LYS A 19 9.43 5.46 3.45
CA LYS A 19 9.92 6.43 4.44
C LYS A 19 9.56 6.04 5.87
N PHE A 20 8.37 5.49 6.10
CA PHE A 20 7.93 5.00 7.41
C PHE A 20 8.74 3.79 7.85
N LEU A 21 8.89 2.78 6.99
CA LEU A 21 9.56 1.52 7.34
C LEU A 21 11.08 1.65 7.48
N SER A 22 11.70 2.57 6.75
CA SER A 22 13.15 2.80 6.80
C SER A 22 13.55 3.97 7.70
N VAL A 23 12.62 4.53 8.47
CA VAL A 23 12.87 5.72 9.29
C VAL A 23 13.91 5.41 10.37
N LYS A 24 14.92 6.28 10.50
CA LYS A 24 15.93 6.23 11.57
C LYS A 24 16.08 7.60 12.21
N PRO A 25 16.42 7.68 13.51
CA PRO A 25 16.74 8.95 14.16
C PRO A 25 17.86 9.67 13.43
N GLN A 26 17.77 11.00 13.33
CA GLN A 26 18.88 11.83 12.84
C GLN A 26 19.80 12.21 14.00
N ALA A 27 21.06 12.57 13.69
CA ALA A 27 22.10 12.81 14.70
C ALA A 27 21.73 13.89 15.74
N ASP A 28 21.00 14.93 15.31
CA ASP A 28 20.61 16.06 16.16
C ASP A 28 19.10 16.09 16.46
N GLU A 29 18.41 14.96 16.25
CA GLU A 29 16.97 14.88 16.43
C GLU A 29 16.62 14.36 17.83
N ASP A 30 15.88 15.17 18.59
CA ASP A 30 15.26 14.72 19.84
C ASP A 30 14.19 13.65 19.57
N PHE A 31 13.98 12.76 20.55
CA PHE A 31 13.01 11.67 20.45
C PHE A 31 11.58 12.14 20.14
N GLY A 32 11.14 13.28 20.70
CA GLY A 32 9.83 13.85 20.40
C GLY A 32 9.70 14.27 18.94
N THR A 33 10.76 14.86 18.38
CA THR A 33 10.82 15.24 16.96
C THR A 33 10.83 14.01 16.06
N PHE A 34 11.59 12.99 16.45
CA PHE A 34 11.64 11.71 15.75
C PHE A 34 10.26 11.05 15.68
N ILE A 35 9.57 10.90 16.81
CA ILE A 35 8.22 10.31 16.86
C ILE A 35 7.23 11.11 16.01
N ASN A 36 7.29 12.44 16.04
CA ASN A 36 6.45 13.27 15.19
C ASN A 36 6.71 13.01 13.70
N ARG A 37 7.97 12.82 13.30
CA ARG A 37 8.32 12.49 11.90
C ARG A 37 7.83 11.10 11.50
N VAL A 38 8.01 10.10 12.36
CA VAL A 38 7.47 8.74 12.17
C VAL A 38 5.95 8.79 11.98
N LYS A 39 5.26 9.50 12.87
CA LYS A 39 3.80 9.66 12.81
C LYS A 39 3.34 10.33 11.51
N ARG A 40 4.03 11.38 11.06
CA ARG A 40 3.69 12.08 9.81
C ARG A 40 3.79 11.16 8.59
N TYR A 41 4.80 10.28 8.52
CA TYR A 41 4.89 9.31 7.44
C TYR A 41 3.78 8.26 7.50
N PHE A 42 3.46 7.78 8.71
CA PHE A 42 2.38 6.84 8.94
C PHE A 42 1.01 7.40 8.55
N ASP A 43 0.65 8.57 9.08
CA ASP A 43 -0.63 9.24 8.80
C ASP A 43 -0.81 9.43 7.28
N ARG A 44 0.25 9.90 6.61
CA ARG A 44 0.18 10.16 5.17
C ARG A 44 0.11 8.88 4.34
N TRP A 45 0.78 7.82 4.78
CA TRP A 45 0.65 6.50 4.14
C TRP A 45 -0.78 5.94 4.26
N ILE A 46 -1.42 6.06 5.43
CA ILE A 46 -2.81 5.63 5.64
C ILE A 46 -3.77 6.44 4.78
N GLU A 47 -3.65 7.77 4.80
CA GLU A 47 -4.50 8.68 4.04
C GLU A 47 -4.45 8.34 2.54
N LEU A 48 -3.25 8.13 2.00
CA LEU A 48 -3.04 7.74 0.59
C LEU A 48 -3.39 6.28 0.29
N SER A 49 -3.51 5.42 1.32
CA SER A 49 -3.99 4.05 1.17
C SER A 49 -5.52 3.94 1.19
N ALA A 50 -6.24 5.05 1.45
CA ALA A 50 -7.69 5.10 1.56
C ALA A 50 -8.27 4.07 2.56
N VAL A 51 -7.52 3.78 3.63
CA VAL A 51 -7.94 2.84 4.68
C VAL A 51 -8.74 3.60 5.74
N SER A 52 -10.01 3.23 5.91
CA SER A 52 -10.93 3.87 6.85
C SER A 52 -11.34 3.00 8.03
N THR A 53 -10.96 1.71 8.03
CA THR A 53 -11.34 0.75 9.08
C THR A 53 -10.13 0.23 9.82
N LEU A 54 -10.29 -0.06 11.12
CA LEU A 54 -9.24 -0.67 11.93
C LEU A 54 -8.77 -2.00 11.33
N GLN A 55 -9.69 -2.82 10.83
CA GLN A 55 -9.35 -4.08 10.16
C GLN A 55 -8.51 -3.85 8.89
N GLY A 56 -8.85 -2.84 8.09
CA GLY A 56 -8.07 -2.47 6.91
C GLY A 56 -6.66 -1.99 7.28
N LEU A 57 -6.53 -1.27 8.40
CA LEU A 57 -5.25 -0.80 8.92
C LEU A 57 -4.39 -1.96 9.39
N SER A 58 -4.95 -2.86 10.21
CA SER A 58 -4.25 -4.05 10.69
C SER A 58 -3.80 -4.91 9.51
N TYR A 59 -4.65 -5.12 8.51
CA TYR A 59 -4.28 -5.87 7.31
C TYR A 59 -3.14 -5.17 6.54
N LEU A 60 -3.20 -3.86 6.36
CA LEU A 60 -2.16 -3.09 5.68
C LEU A 60 -0.81 -3.26 6.37
N ILE A 61 -0.76 -3.10 7.70
CA ILE A 61 0.49 -3.19 8.46
C ILE A 61 1.00 -4.63 8.53
N CYS A 62 0.13 -5.61 8.82
CA CYS A 62 0.55 -7.00 8.93
C CYS A 62 1.01 -7.57 7.58
N SER A 63 0.33 -7.22 6.48
CA SER A 63 0.79 -7.63 5.14
C SER A 63 2.15 -7.04 4.81
N GLU A 64 2.42 -5.83 5.26
CA GLU A 64 3.71 -5.18 5.05
C GLU A 64 4.85 -5.89 5.79
N ILE A 65 4.64 -6.17 7.08
CA ILE A 65 5.61 -6.90 7.90
C ILE A 65 5.83 -8.32 7.34
N ALA A 66 4.76 -8.99 6.92
CA ALA A 66 4.87 -10.31 6.31
C ALA A 66 5.69 -10.28 5.02
N LEU A 67 5.47 -9.30 4.15
CA LEU A 67 6.25 -9.13 2.92
C LEU A 67 7.73 -8.84 3.19
N GLN A 68 8.07 -8.14 4.27
CA GLN A 68 9.47 -7.91 4.66
C GLN A 68 10.14 -9.13 5.28
N ALA A 69 9.37 -10.00 5.94
CA ALA A 69 9.86 -11.19 6.62
C ALA A 69 10.01 -12.41 5.71
N CYS A 70 9.30 -12.43 4.56
CA CYS A 70 9.32 -13.52 3.62
C CYS A 70 10.44 -13.34 2.58
N ASP A 71 11.27 -14.37 2.38
CA ASP A 71 12.23 -14.43 1.27
C ASP A 71 11.50 -14.49 -0.09
N GLU A 72 12.18 -14.09 -1.17
CA GLU A 72 11.60 -13.98 -2.52
C GLU A 72 10.86 -15.26 -2.98
N ASP A 73 11.31 -16.43 -2.52
CA ASP A 73 10.73 -17.73 -2.83
C ASP A 73 9.32 -17.96 -2.25
N PHE A 74 8.97 -17.29 -1.14
CA PHE A 74 7.64 -17.40 -0.51
C PHE A 74 6.63 -16.39 -1.08
N VAL A 75 7.13 -15.32 -1.70
CA VAL A 75 6.34 -14.24 -2.30
C VAL A 75 5.71 -14.67 -3.64
N GLY A 76 6.17 -15.80 -4.19
CA GLY A 76 5.67 -16.42 -5.42
C GLY A 76 4.18 -16.74 -5.39
N VAL A 77 3.46 -16.16 -6.34
CA VAL A 77 2.15 -16.59 -6.88
C VAL A 77 0.88 -16.14 -6.13
N SER A 78 0.82 -16.11 -4.79
CA SER A 78 -0.43 -15.77 -4.08
C SER A 78 -0.49 -14.33 -3.53
N CYS A 79 0.58 -13.87 -2.87
CA CYS A 79 0.60 -12.56 -2.18
C CYS A 79 0.74 -11.36 -3.15
N PHE A 80 1.51 -11.51 -4.23
CA PHE A 80 1.68 -10.42 -5.22
C PHE A 80 0.39 -10.07 -5.95
N HIS A 81 -0.40 -11.08 -6.32
CA HIS A 81 -1.70 -10.85 -6.95
C HIS A 81 -2.68 -10.17 -5.99
N PHE A 82 -2.77 -10.57 -4.72
CA PHE A 82 -3.70 -9.94 -3.78
C PHE A 82 -3.31 -8.50 -3.40
N TYR A 83 -2.01 -8.22 -3.26
CA TYR A 83 -1.50 -6.91 -2.85
C TYR A 83 -1.60 -5.87 -3.98
N ILE A 84 -1.25 -6.25 -5.21
CA ILE A 84 -1.38 -5.38 -6.40
C ILE A 84 -2.87 -5.17 -6.74
N ASP A 85 -3.71 -6.21 -6.69
CA ASP A 85 -5.11 -6.17 -7.10
C ASP A 85 -5.97 -5.27 -6.20
N ARG A 86 -5.64 -5.11 -4.90
CA ARG A 86 -6.29 -4.08 -4.04
C ARG A 86 -5.79 -2.66 -4.26
N SER A 87 -4.56 -2.48 -4.74
CA SER A 87 -3.99 -1.15 -4.98
C SER A 87 -4.47 -0.50 -6.29
N ASP A 88 -4.99 -1.30 -7.22
CA ASP A 88 -5.52 -0.88 -8.52
C ASP A 88 -7.06 -1.00 -8.51
N THR A 89 -7.73 0.02 -7.96
CA THR A 89 -9.19 0.05 -7.78
C THR A 89 -9.97 -0.21 -9.07
N SER A 90 -9.37 0.08 -10.23
CA SER A 90 -9.94 -0.16 -11.57
C SER A 90 -10.18 -1.64 -11.89
N LYS A 91 -9.47 -2.57 -11.25
CA LYS A 91 -9.62 -4.02 -11.45
C LYS A 91 -10.54 -4.67 -10.41
N VAL A 92 -10.59 -4.11 -9.19
CA VAL A 92 -11.55 -4.49 -8.14
C VAL A 92 -12.99 -4.23 -8.61
N GLU A 93 -13.24 -3.08 -9.24
CA GLU A 93 -14.56 -2.74 -9.80
C GLU A 93 -14.96 -3.66 -10.95
N LYS A 94 -14.03 -4.03 -11.83
CA LYS A 94 -14.28 -5.01 -12.90
C LYS A 94 -14.62 -6.39 -12.33
N ARG A 95 -13.89 -6.87 -11.32
CA ARG A 95 -14.20 -8.14 -10.65
C ARG A 95 -15.56 -8.13 -9.96
N ARG A 96 -15.95 -7.00 -9.36
CA ARG A 96 -17.29 -6.82 -8.78
C ARG A 96 -18.37 -6.84 -9.86
N HIS A 97 -18.15 -6.16 -10.98
CA HIS A 97 -19.07 -6.15 -12.13
C HIS A 97 -19.30 -7.56 -12.71
N TYR A 98 -18.25 -8.37 -12.88
CA TYR A 98 -18.37 -9.76 -13.37
C TYR A 98 -18.96 -10.72 -12.33
N ARG A 99 -18.75 -10.47 -11.04
CA ARG A 99 -19.40 -11.23 -9.95
C ARG A 99 -20.90 -10.95 -9.89
N GLU A 100 -21.32 -9.72 -10.17
CA GLU A 100 -22.71 -9.29 -10.23
C GLU A 100 -23.37 -9.58 -11.60
N ASN A 101 -22.58 -9.87 -12.64
CA ASN A 101 -23.05 -10.18 -14.01
C ASN A 101 -22.25 -11.37 -14.61
N PRO A 102 -22.49 -12.61 -14.14
CA PRO A 102 -21.71 -13.78 -14.56
C PRO A 102 -21.82 -14.07 -16.07
N ASP A 103 -22.94 -13.72 -16.71
CA ASP A 103 -23.21 -13.98 -18.13
C ASP A 103 -22.32 -13.20 -19.11
N LYS A 104 -21.62 -12.16 -18.62
CA LYS A 104 -20.75 -11.30 -19.44
C LYS A 104 -19.31 -11.82 -19.56
N GLN A 105 -18.97 -12.96 -18.94
CA GLN A 105 -17.62 -13.55 -19.04
C GLN A 105 -17.33 -14.18 -20.40
N VAL A 106 -18.35 -14.62 -21.12
CA VAL A 106 -18.19 -15.37 -22.36
C VAL A 106 -18.29 -14.40 -23.52
N HIS A 107 -17.18 -13.78 -23.93
CA HIS A 107 -16.88 -13.40 -25.32
C HIS A 107 -15.45 -12.83 -25.38
N ARG A 108 -14.48 -13.73 -25.48
CA ARG A 108 -13.18 -13.45 -26.12
C ARG A 108 -12.93 -14.55 -27.14
N LYS A 109 -13.23 -14.26 -28.39
CA LYS A 109 -12.53 -14.84 -29.53
C LYS A 109 -11.30 -13.98 -29.79
#